data_AF-A0A7C5X0W6-F1
#
_entry.id   AF-A0A7C5X0W6-F1
#
_cell.length_a   1.000
_cell.length_b   1.000
_cell.length_c   1.000
_cell.angle_alpha   90.00
_cell.angle_beta   90.00
_cell.angle_gamma   90.00
#
_symmetry.space_group_name_H-M   'P 1'
#
loop_
_entity.id
_entity.type
_entity.pdbx_description
1 polymer ?
#
loop_
_entity_poly.entity_id
_entity_poly.type
_entity_poly.pdbx_seq_one_letter_code
_entity_poly.pdbx_strand_id
1 'polypeptide(L)'
;MDVEEKMKLITRNVSEVVTADELKLKIECGEKLRAYLGFEPSGLFHIGWIVWANKFKDLIKADVETILLEATWHAMINDKLGGVMENIRKCAKYVEHSLRA
;
A
#
# COMPACT_ATOMS: atom_id res chain seq x y z
N MET A 1 4.86 16.49 13.58
CA MET A 1 4.63 15.16 14.17
C MET A 1 5.94 14.74 14.82
N ASP A 2 5.91 14.37 16.09
CA ASP A 2 7.12 13.85 16.77
C ASP A 2 7.42 12.40 16.34
N VAL A 3 8.57 11.89 16.78
CA VAL A 3 9.04 10.53 16.44
C VAL A 3 8.04 9.46 16.89
N GLU A 4 7.45 9.61 18.07
CA GLU A 4 6.56 8.63 18.68
C GLU A 4 5.21 8.58 17.94
N GLU A 5 4.64 9.73 17.61
CA GLU A 5 3.42 9.85 16.83
C GLU A 5 3.62 9.29 15.40
N LYS A 6 4.78 9.55 14.78
CA LYS A 6 5.15 8.98 13.47
C LYS A 6 5.26 7.46 13.53
N MET A 7 5.97 6.95 14.54
CA MET A 7 6.09 5.51 14.80
C MET A 7 4.72 4.86 14.99
N LYS A 8 3.85 5.46 15.82
CA LYS A 8 2.50 4.94 16.09
C LYS A 8 1.63 4.90 14.84
N LEU A 9 1.67 5.92 13.98
CA LEU A 9 0.91 5.90 12.72
C LEU A 9 1.40 4.80 11.77
N ILE A 10 2.73 4.68 11.62
CA ILE A 10 3.33 3.68 10.71
C ILE A 10 3.04 2.26 11.22
N THR A 11 3.10 2.02 12.53
CA THR A 11 3.04 0.67 13.11
C THR A 11 1.67 0.23 13.62
N ARG A 12 0.69 1.11 13.83
CA ARG A 12 -0.64 0.67 14.29
C ARG A 12 -1.29 -0.32 13.34
N ASN A 13 -1.94 -1.36 13.87
CA ASN A 13 -2.70 -2.36 13.10
C ASN A 13 -1.86 -3.13 12.06
N VAL A 14 -0.53 -3.15 12.16
CA VAL A 14 0.31 -4.08 11.39
C VAL A 14 0.49 -5.37 12.19
N SER A 15 0.65 -6.50 11.50
CA SER A 15 0.94 -7.77 12.17
C SER A 15 2.39 -7.84 12.68
N GLU A 16 3.32 -7.19 11.98
CA GLU A 16 4.75 -7.20 12.30
C GLU A 16 5.48 -5.98 11.72
N VAL A 17 6.65 -5.68 12.28
CA VAL A 17 7.59 -4.66 11.77
C VAL A 17 9.00 -5.26 11.82
N VAL A 18 9.68 -5.29 10.68
CA VAL A 18 10.99 -5.92 10.52
C VAL A 18 12.04 -4.87 10.12
N THR A 19 12.89 -4.36 11.01
CA THR A 19 12.73 -4.33 12.48
C THR A 19 12.18 -2.97 12.94
N ALA A 20 11.54 -2.92 14.12
CA ALA A 20 11.03 -1.67 14.69
C ALA A 20 12.16 -0.67 14.99
N ASP A 21 13.34 -1.16 15.39
CA ASP A 21 14.50 -0.33 15.69
C ASP A 21 15.07 0.34 14.43
N GLU A 22 15.16 -0.38 13.30
CA GLU A 22 15.56 0.21 12.02
C GLU A 22 14.60 1.33 11.58
N LEU A 23 13.29 1.10 11.71
CA LEU A 23 12.29 2.13 11.39
C LEU A 23 12.47 3.37 12.27
N LYS A 24 12.65 3.17 13.58
CA LYS A 24 12.85 4.25 14.55
C LYS A 24 14.08 5.08 14.21
N LEU A 25 15.20 4.43 13.93
CA LEU A 25 16.45 5.09 13.55
C LEU A 25 16.27 5.97 12.29
N LYS A 26 15.59 5.46 11.26
CA LYS A 26 15.33 6.26 10.04
C LYS A 26 14.50 7.50 10.32
N ILE A 27 13.52 7.39 11.21
CA ILE A 27 12.67 8.53 11.62
C ILE A 27 13.48 9.55 12.44
N GLU A 28 14.27 9.09 13.42
CA GLU A 28 15.11 9.94 14.27
C GLU A 28 16.20 10.68 13.47
N CYS A 29 16.77 10.03 12.45
CA CYS A 29 17.73 10.66 11.54
C CYS A 29 17.10 11.66 10.56
N GLY A 30 15.77 11.80 10.54
CA GLY A 30 15.06 12.69 9.61
C GLY A 30 15.12 12.23 8.16
N GLU A 31 15.28 10.93 7.92
CA GLU A 31 15.30 10.37 6.56
C GLU A 31 13.94 10.58 5.86
N LYS A 32 13.99 10.92 4.57
CA LYS A 32 12.78 10.95 3.72
C LYS A 32 12.36 9.52 3.41
N LEU A 33 11.39 9.01 4.18
CA LEU A 33 10.86 7.67 4.01
C LEU A 33 10.06 7.55 2.71
N ARG A 34 10.26 6.43 2.03
CA ARG A 34 9.47 5.99 0.88
C ARG A 34 8.88 4.62 1.17
N ALA A 35 7.62 4.41 0.82
CA ALA A 35 6.93 3.13 1.00
C ALA A 35 6.22 2.72 -0.29
N TYR A 36 6.05 1.42 -0.46
CA TYR A 36 5.44 0.83 -1.62
C TYR A 36 4.43 -0.24 -1.20
N LEU A 37 3.30 -0.32 -1.92
CA LEU A 37 2.38 -1.44 -1.86
C LEU A 37 2.03 -1.89 -3.28
N GLY A 38 2.14 -3.18 -3.56
CA GLY A 38 1.69 -3.78 -4.81
C GLY A 38 0.40 -4.54 -4.61
N PHE A 39 -0.55 -4.40 -5.53
CA PHE A 39 -1.74 -5.24 -5.57
C PHE A 39 -1.95 -5.78 -6.99
N GLU A 40 -2.48 -6.99 -7.10
CA GLU A 40 -2.91 -7.56 -8.37
C GLU A 40 -4.35 -7.12 -8.70
N PRO A 41 -4.58 -6.41 -9.82
CA PRO A 41 -5.94 -6.14 -10.29
C PRO A 41 -6.58 -7.45 -10.76
N SER A 42 -7.37 -8.06 -9.89
CA SER A 42 -7.78 -9.47 -10.02
C SER A 42 -9.28 -9.70 -9.89
N GLY A 43 -10.09 -8.65 -9.74
CA GLY A 43 -11.54 -8.75 -9.62
C GLY A 43 -12.16 -7.62 -8.84
N LEU A 44 -13.24 -7.93 -8.11
CA LEU A 44 -13.99 -6.98 -7.30
C LEU A 44 -13.20 -6.54 -6.07
N PHE A 45 -13.32 -5.27 -5.71
CA PHE A 45 -12.71 -4.70 -4.51
C PHE A 45 -13.54 -5.14 -3.31
N HIS A 46 -12.96 -5.95 -2.43
CA HIS A 46 -13.64 -6.46 -1.25
C HIS A 46 -13.14 -5.79 0.04
N ILE A 47 -13.90 -5.90 1.13
CA ILE A 47 -13.63 -5.22 2.40
C ILE A 47 -12.24 -5.51 2.99
N GLY A 48 -11.67 -6.68 2.74
CA GLY A 48 -10.29 -7.00 3.15
C GLY A 48 -9.23 -6.01 2.61
N TRP A 49 -9.46 -5.39 1.46
CA TRP A 49 -8.52 -4.41 0.90
C TRP A 49 -8.55 -3.06 1.62
N ILE A 50 -9.62 -2.79 2.40
CA ILE A 50 -9.71 -1.60 3.25
C ILE A 50 -8.62 -1.62 4.33
N VAL A 51 -8.16 -2.80 4.76
CA VAL A 51 -7.10 -2.95 5.76
C VAL A 51 -5.82 -2.26 5.30
N TRP A 52 -5.32 -2.63 4.11
CA TRP A 52 -4.11 -2.03 3.58
C TRP A 52 -4.34 -0.62 3.04
N ALA A 53 -5.55 -0.29 2.54
CA ALA A 53 -5.88 1.08 2.12
C ALA A 53 -5.80 2.07 3.30
N ASN A 54 -6.29 1.66 4.48
CA ASN A 54 -6.14 2.45 5.70
C ASN A 54 -4.68 2.57 6.13
N LYS A 55 -3.88 1.49 6.02
CA LYS A 55 -2.43 1.58 6.27
C LYS A 55 -1.75 2.54 5.30
N PHE A 56 -2.11 2.52 4.02
CA PHE A 56 -1.59 3.46 3.02
C PHE A 56 -1.93 4.91 3.38
N LYS A 57 -3.16 5.17 3.83
CA LYS A 57 -3.58 6.48 4.35
C LYS A 57 -2.78 6.91 5.59
N ASP A 58 -2.44 5.98 6.47
CA ASP A 58 -1.61 6.26 7.65
C ASP A 58 -0.18 6.62 7.28
N LEU A 59 0.39 5.94 6.30
CA LEU A 59 1.73 6.26 5.76
C LEU A 59 1.75 7.66 5.13
N ILE A 60 0.73 8.04 4.36
CA ILE A 60 0.60 9.39 3.81
C ILE A 60 0.51 10.43 4.93
N LYS A 61 -0.33 10.20 5.95
CA LYS A 61 -0.45 11.09 7.11
C LYS A 61 0.86 11.19 7.90
N ALA A 62 1.68 10.14 7.86
CA ALA A 62 2.98 10.11 8.47
C ALA A 62 4.08 10.81 7.66
N ASP A 63 3.74 11.48 6.56
CA ASP A 63 4.68 12.12 5.64
C ASP A 63 5.70 11.14 5.07
N VAL A 64 5.20 9.99 4.58
CA VAL A 64 5.96 8.99 3.83
C VAL A 64 5.57 9.13 2.36
N GLU A 65 6.56 9.15 1.46
CA GLU A 65 6.29 9.11 0.02
C GLU A 65 5.77 7.71 -0.35
N THR A 66 4.48 7.59 -0.65
CA THR A 66 3.84 6.30 -0.90
C THR A 66 3.62 6.01 -2.38
N ILE A 67 3.99 4.81 -2.82
CA ILE A 67 3.82 4.32 -4.20
C ILE A 67 2.85 3.15 -4.18
N LEU A 68 1.74 3.25 -4.92
CA LEU A 68 0.82 2.15 -5.13
C LEU A 68 1.07 1.55 -6.52
N LEU A 69 1.51 0.29 -6.58
CA LEU A 69 1.73 -0.40 -7.85
C LEU A 69 0.53 -1.27 -8.22
N GLU A 70 -0.04 -0.95 -9.37
CA GLU A 70 -0.92 -1.83 -10.11
C GLU A 70 -0.07 -2.95 -10.73
N ALA A 71 0.03 -4.10 -10.05
CA ALA A 71 0.89 -5.21 -10.43
C ALA A 71 0.31 -6.00 -11.63
N THR A 72 0.08 -5.32 -12.75
CA THR A 72 -0.62 -5.83 -13.94
C THR A 72 0.07 -7.04 -14.57
N TRP A 73 1.41 -7.04 -14.63
CA TRP A 73 2.18 -8.19 -15.10
C TRP A 73 2.05 -9.40 -14.17
N HIS A 74 2.02 -9.20 -12.84
CA HIS A 74 1.83 -10.27 -11.87
C HIS A 74 0.43 -10.89 -12.02
N ALA A 75 -0.58 -10.04 -12.14
CA ALA A 75 -1.95 -10.48 -12.41
C ALA A 75 -2.06 -11.25 -13.74
N MET A 76 -1.37 -10.81 -14.79
CA MET A 76 -1.33 -11.49 -16.08
C MET A 76 -0.64 -12.86 -16.00
N ILE A 77 0.53 -12.93 -15.34
CA ILE A 77 1.27 -14.19 -15.11
C ILE A 77 0.41 -15.18 -14.31
N ASN A 78 -0.43 -14.69 -13.39
CA ASN A 78 -1.33 -15.49 -12.57
C ASN A 78 -2.73 -15.71 -13.21
N ASP A 79 -2.84 -15.57 -14.53
CA ASP A 79 -4.06 -15.79 -15.32
C ASP A 79 -5.30 -15.01 -14.85
N LYS A 80 -5.11 -13.93 -14.08
CA LYS A 80 -6.21 -13.13 -13.54
C LYS A 80 -6.98 -12.48 -14.68
N LEU A 81 -8.30 -12.53 -14.59
CA LEU A 81 -9.21 -12.00 -15.63
C LEU A 81 -8.90 -12.59 -17.02
N GLY A 82 -8.51 -13.87 -17.05
CA GLY A 82 -8.18 -14.63 -18.25
C GLY A 82 -6.80 -14.29 -18.85
N GLY A 83 -5.90 -13.66 -18.07
CA GLY A 83 -4.61 -13.20 -18.58
C GLY A 83 -4.70 -12.05 -19.58
N VAL A 84 -5.89 -11.47 -19.77
CA VAL A 84 -6.11 -10.40 -20.74
C VAL A 84 -5.72 -9.05 -20.11
N MET A 85 -4.57 -8.52 -20.53
CA MET A 85 -4.01 -7.26 -20.01
C MET A 85 -4.99 -6.08 -20.04
N GLU A 86 -5.86 -6.01 -21.05
CA GLU A 86 -6.90 -4.97 -21.12
C GLU A 86 -7.89 -5.06 -19.95
N ASN A 87 -8.35 -6.27 -19.62
CA ASN A 87 -9.27 -6.49 -18.50
C ASN A 87 -8.60 -6.17 -17.17
N ILE A 88 -7.32 -6.55 -17.01
CA ILE A 88 -6.51 -6.26 -15.83
C ILE A 88 -6.34 -4.75 -15.63
N ARG A 89 -6.02 -3.99 -16.69
CA ARG A 89 -5.92 -2.52 -16.62
C ARG A 89 -7.26 -1.86 -16.29
N LYS A 90 -8.38 -2.37 -16.84
CA LYS A 90 -9.73 -1.91 -16.47
C LYS A 90 -10.03 -2.16 -15.00
N CYS A 91 -9.69 -3.34 -14.48
CA CYS A 91 -9.81 -3.67 -13.06
C CYS A 91 -8.97 -2.73 -12.19
N ALA A 92 -7.75 -2.40 -12.61
CA ALA A 92 -6.87 -1.49 -11.88
C ALA A 92 -7.51 -0.08 -11.74
N LYS A 93 -8.08 0.45 -12.83
CA LYS A 93 -8.87 1.70 -12.80
C LYS A 93 -10.11 1.65 -11.92
N TYR A 94 -10.78 0.50 -11.87
CA TYR A 94 -11.88 0.28 -10.94
C TYR A 94 -11.42 0.30 -9.47
N VAL A 95 -10.24 -0.25 -9.17
CA VAL A 95 -9.64 -0.19 -7.83
C VAL A 95 -9.22 1.25 -7.49
N GLU A 96 -8.61 1.99 -8.42
CA GLU A 96 -8.31 3.42 -8.23
C GLU A 96 -9.57 4.22 -7.86
N HIS A 97 -10.70 3.96 -8.54
CA HIS A 97 -11.97 4.61 -8.23
C HIS A 97 -12.45 4.25 -6.81
N SER A 98 -12.38 2.97 -6.47
CA SER A 98 -12.82 2.45 -5.16
C SER A 98 -12.01 3.03 -4.00
N LEU A 99 -10.72 3.33 -4.20
CA LEU A 99 -9.85 3.95 -3.20
C LEU A 99 -10.10 5.46 -3.02
N ARG A 100 -10.69 6.13 -4.01
CA ARG A 100 -10.97 7.58 -3.99
C ARG A 100 -12.33 7.93 -3.40
N ALA A 101 -13.28 7.00 -3.44
CA ALA A 101 -14.63 7.16 -2.90
C ALA A 101 -14.62 7.21 -1.36
#